data_AF-A0A835QZW2-F1
#
_entry.id   AF-A0A835QZW2-F1
#
_cell.length_a   1.000
_cell.length_b   1.000
_cell.length_c   1.000
_cell.angle_alpha   90.00
_cell.angle_beta   90.00
_cell.angle_gamma   90.00
#
_symmetry.space_group_name_H-M   'P 1'
#
loop_
_entity.id
_entity.type
_entity.pdbx_description
1 polymer ?
#
loop_
_entity_poly.entity_id
_entity_poly.type
_entity_poly.pdbx_seq_one_letter_code
_entity_poly.pdbx_strand_id
1 'polypeptide(L)'
;MPSDSDDDSEEEDEEQRDLNYRIALSYRETKSLLEENNWNALLEKDQLKIEREAGRVFEGWKEGKICFAPTYKYSSNSDTYVGEVATSTKKRRTPAWCDRILWHGDGIEQLFYVRGESKLSDHRPIFAIFSVEVEVLNDRYKKELSTKNMKISVEELLPKG
;
A
#
# COMPACT_ATOMS: atom_id res chain seq x y z
N MET A 1 48.65 16.30 10.24
CA MET A 1 47.87 15.25 10.91
C MET A 1 46.46 15.35 10.36
N PRO A 2 45.94 14.30 9.73
CA PRO A 2 44.60 14.30 9.16
C PRO A 2 43.59 14.17 10.31
N SER A 3 42.55 14.99 10.32
CA SER A 3 41.37 14.77 11.15
C SER A 3 40.31 14.15 10.27
N ASP A 4 39.91 12.96 10.67
CA ASP A 4 39.08 12.01 9.95
C ASP A 4 37.74 12.61 9.52
N SER A 5 37.37 12.22 8.30
CA SER A 5 36.09 12.35 7.65
C SER A 5 35.01 11.59 8.43
N ASP A 6 34.06 12.32 9.01
CA ASP A 6 32.71 11.79 9.24
C ASP A 6 31.96 11.89 7.91
N ASP A 7 32.25 10.92 7.05
CA ASP A 7 31.39 10.55 5.92
C ASP A 7 30.12 9.95 6.53
N ASP A 8 29.15 10.82 6.79
CA ASP A 8 27.79 10.44 7.18
C ASP A 8 27.17 9.78 5.95
N SER A 9 27.49 8.50 5.76
CA SER A 9 26.93 7.65 4.74
C SER A 9 25.42 7.69 4.88
N GLU A 10 24.78 8.43 3.98
CA GLU A 10 23.34 8.42 3.77
C GLU A 10 22.95 6.97 3.48
N GLU A 11 22.49 6.24 4.51
CA GLU A 11 21.73 5.00 4.31
C GLU A 11 20.41 5.42 3.66
N GLU A 12 20.46 5.54 2.33
CA GLU A 12 19.31 5.46 1.45
C GLU A 12 18.74 4.05 1.61
N ASP A 13 17.89 3.88 2.63
CA ASP A 13 16.96 2.75 2.74
C ASP A 13 15.89 2.88 1.62
N GLU A 14 16.31 2.79 0.36
CA GLU A 14 15.43 2.67 -0.79
C GLU A 14 15.11 1.19 -0.99
N GLU A 15 14.38 0.61 -0.03
CA GLU A 15 13.84 -0.74 -0.17
C GLU A 15 12.60 -0.66 -1.07
N GLN A 16 12.87 -0.67 -2.38
CA GLN A 16 11.92 -0.41 -3.44
C GLN A 16 11.04 -1.63 -3.71
N ARG A 17 10.06 -1.89 -2.82
CA ARG A 17 8.99 -2.88 -3.05
C ARG A 17 7.58 -2.39 -2.71
N ASP A 18 7.45 -1.22 -2.11
CA ASP A 18 6.15 -0.62 -1.76
C ASP A 18 5.90 0.66 -2.57
N LEU A 19 4.62 1.03 -2.77
CA LEU A 19 4.24 2.20 -3.57
C LEU A 19 4.78 3.53 -2.99
N ASN A 20 5.27 3.51 -1.74
CA ASN A 20 5.96 4.59 -1.02
C ASN A 20 5.19 5.94 -0.95
N TYR A 21 3.89 5.94 -1.24
CA TYR A 21 3.01 7.06 -0.99
C TYR A 21 2.91 7.33 0.52
N ARG A 22 2.96 8.62 0.89
CA ARG A 22 2.94 9.09 2.28
C ARG A 22 1.66 9.86 2.58
N ILE A 23 1.45 10.14 3.87
CA ILE A 23 0.41 11.05 4.33
C ILE A 23 0.96 12.48 4.24
N ALA A 24 0.26 13.37 3.53
CA ALA A 24 0.60 14.77 3.34
C ALA A 24 0.25 15.64 4.57
N LEU A 25 0.69 15.21 5.76
CA LEU A 25 0.52 15.91 7.04
C LEU A 25 1.84 15.96 7.79
N SER A 26 1.97 16.93 8.71
CA SER A 26 3.08 16.92 9.66
C SER A 26 2.94 15.74 10.62
N TYR A 27 4.08 15.25 11.15
CA TYR A 27 4.08 14.18 12.14
C TYR A 27 3.13 14.46 13.33
N ARG A 28 3.06 15.72 13.79
CA ARG A 28 2.22 16.10 14.94
C ARG A 28 0.73 15.93 14.63
N GLU A 29 0.30 16.37 13.45
CA GLU A 29 -1.09 16.23 13.02
C GLU A 29 -1.45 14.77 12.77
N THR A 30 -0.57 14.03 12.08
CA THR A 30 -0.73 12.59 11.89
C THR A 30 -0.87 11.86 13.22
N LYS A 31 -0.03 12.18 14.22
CA LYS A 31 -0.10 11.57 15.55
C LYS A 31 -1.43 11.84 16.26
N SER A 32 -1.93 13.08 16.21
CA SER A 32 -3.23 13.42 16.80
C SER A 32 -4.35 12.55 16.22
N LEU A 33 -4.39 12.41 14.89
CA LEU A 33 -5.42 11.60 14.24
C LEU A 33 -5.22 10.10 14.47
N LEU A 34 -3.98 9.62 14.63
CA LEU A 34 -3.68 8.24 15.01
C LEU A 34 -4.21 7.91 16.40
N GLU A 35 -3.98 8.79 17.38
CA GLU A 35 -4.47 8.63 18.76
C GLU A 35 -6.01 8.59 18.84
N GLU A 36 -6.69 9.30 17.92
CA GLU A 36 -8.14 9.29 17.75
C GLU A 36 -8.66 8.10 16.92
N ASN A 37 -7.77 7.27 16.35
CA ASN A 37 -8.10 6.25 15.36
C ASN A 37 -8.91 6.79 14.16
N ASN A 38 -8.70 8.04 13.79
CA ASN A 38 -9.45 8.72 12.73
C ASN A 38 -8.84 8.42 11.35
N TRP A 39 -8.98 7.15 10.93
CA TRP A 39 -8.41 6.66 9.66
C TRP A 39 -8.94 7.40 8.45
N ASN A 40 -10.23 7.78 8.45
CA ASN A 40 -10.82 8.51 7.35
C ASN A 40 -10.12 9.87 7.15
N ALA A 41 -9.92 10.65 8.21
CA ALA A 41 -9.26 11.94 8.12
C ALA A 41 -7.81 11.83 7.66
N LEU A 42 -7.11 10.77 8.06
CA LEU A 42 -5.75 10.47 7.60
C LEU A 42 -5.74 10.08 6.11
N LEU A 43 -6.68 9.25 5.67
CA LEU A 43 -6.81 8.83 4.27
C LEU A 43 -7.14 10.00 3.34
N GLU A 44 -7.90 11.00 3.79
CA GLU A 44 -8.10 12.24 3.03
C GLU A 44 -6.80 13.02 2.73
N LYS A 45 -5.70 12.65 3.38
CA LYS A 45 -4.36 13.20 3.17
C LYS A 45 -3.38 12.16 2.61
N ASP A 46 -3.85 10.97 2.29
CA ASP A 46 -3.05 9.91 1.66
C ASP A 46 -2.75 10.27 0.20
N GLN A 47 -1.46 10.33 -0.16
CA GLN A 47 -1.05 10.71 -1.51
C GLN A 47 -1.61 9.75 -2.56
N LEU A 48 -1.61 8.43 -2.34
CA LEU A 48 -2.15 7.50 -3.33
C LEU A 48 -3.65 7.73 -3.58
N LYS A 49 -4.45 7.91 -2.52
CA LYS A 49 -5.87 8.24 -2.65
C LYS A 49 -6.07 9.53 -3.45
N ILE A 50 -5.31 10.58 -3.14
CA ILE A 50 -5.39 11.87 -3.84
C ILE A 50 -5.03 11.74 -5.33
N GLU A 51 -3.94 11.04 -5.64
CA GLU A 51 -3.48 10.84 -7.03
C GLU A 51 -4.50 10.00 -7.84
N ARG A 52 -5.11 9.01 -7.21
CA ARG A 52 -6.15 8.16 -7.83
C ARG A 52 -7.47 8.91 -8.05
N GLU A 53 -7.93 9.66 -7.06
CA GLU A 53 -9.14 10.49 -7.18
C GLU A 53 -8.99 11.57 -8.25
N ALA A 54 -7.77 12.04 -8.48
CA ALA A 54 -7.46 12.95 -9.57
C ALA A 54 -7.22 12.27 -10.93
N GLY A 55 -7.33 10.94 -11.01
CA GLY A 55 -7.14 10.17 -12.24
C GLY A 55 -5.71 10.19 -12.79
N ARG A 56 -4.71 10.52 -11.97
CA ARG A 56 -3.30 10.59 -12.41
C ARG A 56 -2.59 9.24 -12.41
N VAL A 57 -3.05 8.32 -11.56
CA VAL A 57 -2.47 6.98 -11.40
C VAL A 57 -3.56 5.94 -11.20
N PHE A 58 -3.27 4.70 -11.61
CA PHE A 58 -4.15 3.54 -11.40
C PHE A 58 -5.61 3.77 -11.84
N GLU A 59 -5.80 4.43 -13.00
CA GLU A 59 -7.13 4.65 -13.58
C GLU A 59 -7.87 3.31 -13.80
N GLY A 60 -9.14 3.25 -13.38
CA GLY A 60 -9.96 2.03 -13.43
C GLY A 60 -9.69 1.01 -12.31
N TRP A 61 -8.59 1.13 -11.56
CA TRP A 61 -8.30 0.23 -10.45
C TRP A 61 -9.13 0.60 -9.22
N LYS A 62 -9.60 -0.42 -8.51
CA LYS A 62 -10.38 -0.36 -7.28
C LYS A 62 -9.47 -0.69 -6.09
N GLU A 63 -9.80 -0.12 -4.93
CA GLU A 63 -9.17 -0.46 -3.65
C GLU A 63 -10.24 -0.56 -2.57
N GLY A 64 -10.02 -1.45 -1.60
CA GLY A 64 -10.90 -1.67 -0.48
C GLY A 64 -10.91 -0.50 0.47
N LYS A 65 -11.98 -0.42 1.27
CA LYS A 65 -12.00 0.51 2.39
C LYS A 65 -10.93 0.09 3.41
N ILE A 66 -9.96 0.96 3.62
CA ILE A 66 -8.95 0.79 4.67
C ILE A 66 -9.58 1.16 6.02
N CYS A 67 -9.64 0.18 6.92
CA CYS A 67 -10.18 0.31 8.27
C CYS A 67 -9.13 -0.02 9.35
N PHE A 68 -7.85 0.03 8.99
CA PHE A 68 -6.72 -0.35 9.84
C PHE A 68 -5.67 0.76 9.90
N ALA A 69 -4.88 0.78 10.99
CA ALA A 69 -3.82 1.75 11.19
C ALA A 69 -2.73 1.68 10.11
N PRO A 70 -1.97 2.77 9.88
CA PRO A 70 -0.80 2.77 9.00
C PRO A 70 0.14 1.58 9.23
N THR A 71 0.72 1.07 8.15
CA THR A 71 1.53 -0.16 8.15
C THR A 71 3.02 0.12 8.34
N TYR A 72 3.44 1.38 8.21
CA TYR A 72 4.83 1.83 8.28
C TYR A 72 4.95 3.13 9.11
N LYS A 73 6.06 3.47 9.78
CA LYS A 73 7.27 2.67 10.10
C LYS A 73 7.25 2.33 11.58
N TYR A 74 7.25 1.05 11.91
CA TYR A 74 7.27 0.57 13.29
C TYR A 74 8.69 0.41 13.82
N SER A 75 8.86 0.58 15.13
CA SER A 75 10.10 0.21 15.81
C SER A 75 10.23 -1.31 15.87
N SER A 76 11.45 -1.83 15.74
CA SER A 76 11.73 -3.27 15.69
C SER A 76 11.10 -4.01 16.88
N ASN A 77 10.35 -5.07 16.61
CA ASN A 77 9.65 -5.88 17.61
C ASN A 77 8.68 -5.09 18.52
N SER A 78 8.19 -3.93 18.10
CA SER A 78 7.32 -3.04 18.89
C SER A 78 6.06 -2.63 18.12
N ASP A 79 4.99 -2.29 18.85
CA ASP A 79 3.76 -1.67 18.29
C ASP A 79 3.83 -0.14 18.23
N THR A 80 4.97 0.44 18.59
CA THR A 80 5.20 1.88 18.56
C THR A 80 5.82 2.31 17.23
N TYR A 81 5.34 3.42 16.67
CA TYR A 81 5.96 4.00 15.47
C TYR A 81 7.35 4.58 15.78
N VAL A 82 8.24 4.59 14.79
CA VAL A 82 9.60 5.13 14.95
C VAL A 82 9.56 6.61 15.32
N GLY A 83 10.28 6.96 16.40
CA GLY A 83 10.38 8.34 16.90
C GLY A 83 9.18 8.81 17.74
N GLU A 84 8.32 7.90 18.17
CA GLU A 84 7.29 8.17 19.17
C GLU A 84 7.87 8.30 20.59
N VAL A 85 8.90 7.51 20.90
CA VAL A 85 9.57 7.54 22.21
C VAL A 85 10.66 8.60 22.23
N ALA A 86 10.65 9.49 23.23
CA ALA A 86 11.61 10.58 23.37
C ALA A 86 13.08 10.14 23.50
N THR A 87 13.31 8.87 23.86
CA THR A 87 14.65 8.26 23.97
C THR A 87 15.14 7.63 22.66
N SER A 88 14.33 7.64 21.60
CA SER A 88 14.71 7.09 20.30
C SER A 88 15.76 7.99 19.64
N THR A 89 16.96 7.46 19.41
CA THR A 89 18.00 8.10 18.58
C THR A 89 17.65 8.05 17.08
N LYS A 90 16.67 7.23 16.68
CA LYS A 90 16.25 7.09 15.29
C LYS A 90 15.41 8.28 14.82
N LYS A 91 15.68 8.76 13.60
CA LYS A 91 14.94 9.85 12.93
C LYS A 91 13.45 9.54 12.86
N ARG A 92 12.64 10.49 13.32
CA ARG A 92 11.17 10.44 13.24
C ARG A 92 10.71 10.27 11.79
N ARG A 93 9.80 9.32 11.56
CA ARG A 93 9.11 9.15 10.27
C ARG A 93 7.60 9.23 10.50
N THR A 94 6.91 9.98 9.64
CA THR A 94 5.44 10.05 9.65
C THR A 94 4.88 8.68 9.26
N PRO A 95 3.95 8.12 10.05
CA PRO A 95 3.30 6.87 9.68
C PRO A 95 2.57 6.95 8.34
N ALA A 96 2.55 5.86 7.58
CA ALA A 96 1.95 5.80 6.24
C ALA A 96 1.42 4.40 5.89
N TRP A 97 0.49 4.34 4.93
CA TRP A 97 0.04 3.11 4.26
C TRP A 97 0.85 2.92 2.97
N CYS A 98 2.09 2.44 3.12
CA CYS A 98 2.97 2.16 1.98
C CYS A 98 2.55 0.88 1.25
N ASP A 99 2.06 -0.10 2.01
CA ASP A 99 1.59 -1.40 1.54
C ASP A 99 0.12 -1.29 1.09
N ARG A 100 -0.18 -1.60 -0.17
CA ARG A 100 -1.53 -1.45 -0.75
C ARG A 100 -1.88 -2.61 -1.68
N ILE A 101 -3.15 -3.02 -1.69
CA ILE A 101 -3.67 -4.03 -2.62
C ILE A 101 -4.79 -3.39 -3.45
N LEU A 102 -4.54 -3.25 -4.75
CA LEU A 102 -5.49 -2.75 -5.73
C LEU A 102 -5.88 -3.88 -6.68
N TRP A 103 -7.07 -3.80 -7.26
CA TRP A 103 -7.54 -4.74 -8.29
C TRP A 103 -8.23 -4.00 -9.43
N HIS A 104 -8.23 -4.60 -10.61
CA HIS A 104 -8.90 -4.06 -11.80
C HIS A 104 -9.73 -5.16 -12.47
N GLY A 105 -10.88 -4.79 -13.02
CA GLY A 105 -11.78 -5.70 -13.74
C GLY A 105 -13.14 -5.87 -13.06
N ASP A 106 -13.95 -6.68 -13.74
CA ASP A 106 -15.32 -7.04 -13.35
C ASP A 106 -15.35 -8.47 -12.78
N GLY A 107 -16.43 -8.81 -12.08
CA GLY A 107 -16.57 -10.12 -11.43
C GLY A 107 -15.62 -10.33 -10.22
N ILE A 108 -14.92 -9.29 -9.75
CA ILE A 108 -14.04 -9.34 -8.57
C ILE A 108 -14.69 -8.59 -7.42
N GLU A 109 -15.01 -9.32 -6.36
CA GLU A 109 -15.50 -8.78 -5.09
C GLU A 109 -14.46 -8.96 -3.98
N GLN A 110 -14.06 -7.86 -3.34
CA GLN A 110 -13.16 -7.94 -2.19
C GLN A 110 -13.96 -8.23 -0.90
N LEU A 111 -13.67 -9.36 -0.27
CA LEU A 111 -14.34 -9.82 0.95
C LEU A 111 -13.66 -9.28 2.22
N PHE A 112 -12.32 -9.25 2.23
CA PHE A 112 -11.54 -8.77 3.36
C PHE A 112 -10.38 -7.91 2.90
N TYR A 113 -10.06 -6.89 3.69
CA TYR A 113 -8.84 -6.07 3.54
C TYR A 113 -8.33 -5.70 4.94
N VAL A 114 -7.29 -6.37 5.41
CA VAL A 114 -6.87 -6.34 6.82
C VAL A 114 -5.35 -6.24 6.96
N ARG A 115 -4.92 -5.62 8.06
CA ARG A 115 -3.53 -5.60 8.51
C ARG A 115 -3.28 -6.75 9.50
N GLY A 116 -2.16 -7.44 9.36
CA GLY A 116 -1.64 -8.39 10.34
C GLY A 116 -0.70 -7.74 11.35
N GLU A 117 -0.47 -8.43 12.48
CA GLU A 117 0.30 -7.92 13.61
C GLU A 117 1.72 -8.51 13.73
N SER A 118 2.24 -9.09 12.64
CA SER A 118 3.63 -9.56 12.62
C SER A 118 4.59 -8.39 12.82
N LYS A 119 5.57 -8.55 13.71
CA LYS A 119 6.54 -7.50 14.10
C LYS A 119 7.96 -7.77 13.59
N LEU A 120 8.09 -8.72 12.66
CA LEU A 120 9.37 -9.17 12.12
C LEU A 120 10.04 -8.12 11.21
N SER A 121 9.26 -7.16 10.71
CA SER A 121 9.70 -6.01 9.92
C SER A 121 9.20 -4.71 10.58
N ASP A 122 9.74 -3.57 10.14
CA ASP A 122 9.20 -2.24 10.41
C ASP A 122 7.90 -1.94 9.62
N HIS A 123 7.50 -2.87 8.74
CA HIS A 123 6.17 -2.94 8.13
C HIS A 123 5.26 -3.94 8.85
N ARG A 124 3.96 -3.72 8.69
CA ARG A 124 2.91 -4.64 9.10
C ARG A 124 2.29 -5.27 7.84
N PRO A 125 2.25 -6.62 7.73
CA PRO A 125 1.76 -7.26 6.53
C PRO A 125 0.28 -6.95 6.32
N ILE A 126 -0.15 -6.84 5.06
CA ILE A 126 -1.55 -6.67 4.69
C ILE A 126 -2.04 -7.87 3.90
N PHE A 127 -3.34 -8.15 4.02
CA PHE A 127 -3.99 -9.27 3.36
C PHE A 127 -5.30 -8.79 2.74
N ALA A 128 -5.59 -9.30 1.54
CA ALA A 128 -6.89 -9.16 0.92
C ALA A 128 -7.40 -10.52 0.48
N ILE A 129 -8.71 -10.74 0.64
CA ILE A 129 -9.40 -11.94 0.18
C ILE A 129 -10.44 -11.50 -0.84
N PHE A 130 -10.48 -12.20 -1.97
CA PHE A 130 -11.37 -11.90 -3.09
C PHE A 130 -12.25 -13.11 -3.44
N SER A 131 -13.49 -12.83 -3.80
CA SER A 131 -14.33 -13.71 -4.60
C SER A 131 -14.20 -13.29 -6.07
N VAL A 132 -13.97 -14.25 -6.96
CA VAL A 132 -13.78 -13.99 -8.40
C VAL A 132 -14.71 -14.88 -9.20
N GLU A 133 -15.54 -14.27 -10.02
CA GLU A 133 -16.38 -14.96 -11.00
C GLU A 133 -15.52 -15.46 -12.16
N VAL A 134 -15.69 -16.74 -12.51
CA VAL A 134 -14.96 -17.38 -13.61
C VAL A 134 -15.93 -18.06 -14.56
N GLU A 135 -15.79 -17.79 -15.87
CA GLU A 135 -16.52 -18.51 -16.90
C GLU A 135 -15.79 -19.82 -17.23
N VAL A 136 -16.44 -20.96 -17.01
CA VAL A 136 -15.91 -22.26 -17.39
C VAL A 136 -16.43 -22.63 -18.79
N LEU A 137 -15.58 -22.45 -19.80
CA LEU A 137 -15.88 -22.88 -21.16
C LEU A 137 -15.83 -24.41 -21.28
N ASN A 138 -16.99 -25.06 -21.41
CA ASN A 138 -17.07 -26.48 -21.70
C ASN A 138 -16.64 -26.78 -23.15
N ASP A 139 -15.73 -27.74 -23.34
CA ASP A 139 -15.11 -28.09 -24.63
C ASP A 139 -16.10 -28.43 -25.76
N ARG A 140 -17.35 -28.82 -25.43
CA ARG A 140 -18.39 -29.09 -26.42
C ARG A 140 -18.89 -27.83 -27.16
N TYR A 141 -18.69 -26.64 -26.58
CA TYR A 141 -19.09 -25.35 -27.17
C TYR A 141 -17.98 -24.60 -27.91
N LYS A 142 -16.72 -25.08 -27.85
CA LYS A 142 -15.58 -24.45 -28.54
C LYS A 142 -15.73 -24.42 -30.07
N LYS A 143 -16.51 -25.33 -30.65
CA LYS A 143 -16.69 -25.39 -32.11
C LYS A 143 -17.60 -24.28 -32.66
N GLU A 144 -18.47 -23.68 -31.83
CA GLU A 144 -19.33 -22.56 -32.23
C GLU A 144 -18.76 -21.19 -31.86
N LEU A 145 -17.93 -21.09 -30.81
CA LEU A 145 -17.31 -19.83 -30.38
C LEU A 145 -16.01 -19.48 -31.12
N SER A 146 -15.37 -20.44 -31.81
CA SER A 146 -14.17 -20.18 -32.62
C SER A 146 -14.40 -19.19 -33.77
N THR A 147 -15.64 -18.81 -34.08
CA THR A 147 -16.00 -17.77 -35.07
C THR A 147 -16.21 -16.38 -34.45
N LYS A 148 -16.22 -16.24 -33.12
CA LYS A 148 -16.30 -14.94 -32.43
C LYS A 148 -15.06 -14.73 -31.58
N ASN A 149 -14.15 -13.90 -32.08
CA ASN A 149 -12.90 -13.50 -31.44
C ASN A 149 -13.12 -13.01 -30.01
N MET A 150 -12.94 -13.88 -29.01
CA MET A 150 -12.79 -13.48 -27.62
C MET A 150 -11.30 -13.48 -27.29
N LYS A 151 -10.66 -12.33 -27.55
CA LYS A 151 -9.29 -12.05 -27.10
C LYS A 151 -9.37 -11.73 -25.61
N ILE A 152 -8.97 -12.67 -24.76
CA ILE A 152 -8.61 -12.34 -23.38
C ILE A 152 -7.20 -11.77 -23.44
N SER A 153 -7.09 -10.45 -23.39
CA SER A 153 -5.82 -9.74 -23.25
C SER A 153 -5.46 -9.70 -21.77
N VAL A 154 -4.52 -10.54 -21.36
CA VAL A 154 -3.77 -10.31 -20.12
C VAL A 154 -2.75 -9.22 -20.45
N GLU A 155 -3.17 -7.96 -20.33
CA GLU A 155 -2.25 -6.84 -20.43
C GLU A 155 -1.62 -6.61 -19.05
N GLU A 156 -0.31 -6.81 -18.98
CA GLU A 156 0.52 -6.46 -17.83
C GLU A 156 0.59 -4.92 -17.74
N LEU A 157 -0.41 -4.34 -17.06
CA LEU A 157 -0.55 -2.91 -16.84
C LEU A 157 0.21 -2.49 -15.58
N LEU A 158 1.54 -2.62 -15.59
CA LEU A 158 2.37 -1.85 -14.68
C LEU A 158 2.69 -0.49 -15.33
N PRO A 159 2.62 0.62 -14.57
CA PRO A 159 2.98 1.93 -15.10
C PRO A 159 4.45 1.92 -15.53
N LYS A 160 4.70 2.36 -16.77
CA LYS A 160 6.06 2.68 -17.22
C LYS A 160 6.43 4.01 -16.59
N GLY A 161 7.47 3.99 -15.76
CA GLY A 161 8.01 5.16 -15.07
C GLY A 161 8.57 6.23 -16.01
#